data_AF-M5U9L4-F1
#
_entry.id   AF-M5U9L4-F1
#
_cell.length_a   1.000
_cell.length_b   1.000
_cell.length_c   1.000
_cell.angle_alpha   90.00
_cell.angle_beta   90.00
_cell.angle_gamma   90.00
#
_symmetry.space_group_name_H-M   'P 1'
#
loop_
_entity.id
_entity.type
_entity.pdbx_description
1 polymer ?
#
loop_
_entity_poly.entity_id
_entity_poly.type
_entity_poly.pdbx_seq_one_letter_code
_entity_poly.pdbx_strand_id
1 'polypeptide(L)'
;NAEQKIFLSEDGFRTESEIENTDVKWSAFTKSVIFDDGVLLYRGTNVVNWIPDTTLDGDNGAARLRKLVSAKLPTNQAVNRYRRQRIF
;
A
#
# COMPACT_ATOMS: atom_id res chain seq x y z
N ASN A 1 -8.83 -16.06 -11.08
CA ASN A 1 -8.61 -14.91 -10.19
C ASN A 1 -7.57 -15.35 -9.18
N ALA A 2 -6.31 -14.95 -9.35
CA ALA A 2 -5.29 -15.25 -8.36
C ALA A 2 -5.53 -14.33 -7.16
N GLU A 3 -5.89 -14.89 -6.01
CA GLU A 3 -5.98 -14.13 -4.77
C GLU A 3 -4.56 -13.75 -4.34
N GLN A 4 -4.27 -12.45 -4.30
CA GLN A 4 -3.01 -11.92 -3.78
C GLN A 4 -3.24 -11.46 -2.35
N LYS A 5 -2.54 -12.08 -1.40
CA LYS A 5 -2.57 -11.72 0.01
C LYS A 5 -1.32 -10.95 0.39
N ILE A 6 -1.49 -9.96 1.24
CA ILE A 6 -0.40 -9.08 1.66
C ILE A 6 -0.22 -9.16 3.17
N PHE A 7 0.97 -9.59 3.57
CA PHE A 7 1.39 -9.68 4.96
C PHE A 7 2.35 -8.53 5.28
N LEU A 8 1.98 -7.71 6.26
CA LEU A 8 2.77 -6.56 6.69
C LEU A 8 3.67 -6.92 7.88
N SER A 9 4.93 -6.48 7.82
CA SER A 9 5.88 -6.57 8.92
C SER A 9 6.60 -5.23 9.15
N GLU A 10 7.40 -5.16 10.21
CA GLU A 10 8.23 -3.98 10.49
C GLU A 10 9.38 -3.81 9.48
N ASP A 11 9.79 -4.90 8.83
CA ASP A 11 10.91 -4.94 7.89
C ASP A 11 10.48 -4.71 6.44
N GLY A 12 9.23 -5.03 6.11
CA GLY A 12 8.71 -4.90 4.75
C GLY A 12 7.27 -5.37 4.61
N PHE A 13 6.92 -5.73 3.38
CA PHE A 13 5.72 -6.52 3.12
C PHE A 13 6.06 -7.75 2.29
N ARG A 14 5.28 -8.79 2.51
CA ARG A 14 5.28 -10.00 1.72
C ARG A 14 3.99 -10.08 0.93
N THR A 15 4.11 -10.30 -0.37
CA THR A 15 2.97 -10.67 -1.21
C THR A 15 3.01 -12.17 -1.43
N GLU A 16 1.91 -12.84 -1.10
CA GLU A 16 1.71 -14.25 -1.45
C GLU A 16 0.64 -14.34 -2.54
N SER A 17 0.94 -15.09 -3.58
CA SER A 17 0.00 -15.50 -4.63
C SER A 17 0.28 -16.97 -4.96
N GLU A 18 -0.64 -17.63 -5.67
CA GLU A 18 -0.45 -19.03 -6.10
C GLU A 18 0.80 -19.22 -6.99
N ILE A 19 1.31 -18.15 -7.60
CA ILE A 19 2.38 -18.18 -8.60
C ILE A 19 3.70 -17.62 -8.04
N GLU A 20 3.62 -16.63 -7.15
CA GLU A 20 4.79 -15.92 -6.65
C GLU A 20 4.64 -15.51 -5.18
N ASN A 21 5.74 -15.70 -4.44
CA ASN A 21 5.94 -15.13 -3.11
C ASN A 21 7.09 -14.11 -3.18
N THR A 22 6.80 -12.87 -2.84
CA THR A 22 7.79 -11.78 -2.91
C THR A 22 7.90 -11.10 -1.55
N ASP A 23 9.10 -11.06 -0.99
CA ASP A 23 9.43 -10.27 0.20
C ASP A 23 10.15 -8.99 -0.20
N VAL A 24 9.55 -7.84 0.13
CA VAL A 24 10.10 -6.54 -0.23
C VAL A 24 10.28 -5.67 1.01
N LYS A 25 11.53 -5.29 1.26
CA LYS A 25 11.88 -4.39 2.38
C LYS A 25 11.34 -2.98 2.16
N TRP A 26 10.99 -2.30 3.25
CA TRP A 26 10.52 -0.91 3.18
C TRP A 26 11.53 0.04 2.52
N SER A 27 12.84 -0.22 2.67
CA SER A 27 13.92 0.56 2.06
C SER A 27 13.97 0.48 0.52
N ALA A 28 13.26 -0.47 -0.09
CA ALA A 28 13.16 -0.56 -1.55
C ALA A 28 12.17 0.48 -2.11
N PHE A 29 11.33 1.10 -1.27
CA PHE A 29 10.37 2.10 -1.69
C PHE A 29 10.93 3.51 -1.49
N THR A 30 10.65 4.37 -2.45
CA THR A 30 11.14 5.76 -2.47
C THR A 30 10.04 6.74 -2.10
N LYS A 31 8.78 6.42 -2.41
CA LYS A 31 7.62 7.30 -2.20
C LYS A 31 6.35 6.48 -1.98
N SER A 32 5.39 7.11 -1.31
CA SER A 32 4.03 6.59 -1.21
C SER A 32 2.98 7.65 -1.55
N VAL A 33 1.83 7.17 -2.03
CA VAL A 33 0.60 7.97 -2.16
C VAL A 33 -0.51 7.22 -1.45
N ILE A 34 -1.15 7.89 -0.49
CA ILE A 34 -2.23 7.30 0.31
C ILE A 34 -3.56 7.77 -0.28
N PHE A 35 -4.42 6.81 -0.61
CA PHE A 35 -5.80 6.99 -1.05
C PHE A 35 -6.77 6.47 0.04
N ASP A 36 -8.06 6.74 -0.15
CA ASP A 36 -9.11 6.32 0.79
C ASP A 36 -9.38 4.81 0.73
N ASP A 37 -9.03 4.16 -0.38
CA ASP A 37 -9.28 2.73 -0.67
C ASP A 37 -8.00 1.90 -0.85
N GLY A 38 -6.83 2.50 -0.59
CA GLY A 38 -5.56 1.79 -0.67
C GLY A 38 -4.35 2.71 -0.69
N VAL A 39 -3.19 2.11 -0.94
CA VAL A 39 -1.90 2.81 -0.96
C VAL A 39 -1.10 2.43 -2.20
N LEU A 40 -0.51 3.43 -2.83
CA LEU A 40 0.40 3.28 -3.97
C LEU A 40 1.84 3.44 -3.48
N LEU A 41 2.69 2.46 -3.77
CA LEU A 41 4.09 2.43 -3.36
C LEU A 41 5.04 2.42 -4.57
N TYR A 42 5.95 3.37 -4.62
CA TYR A 42 6.94 3.49 -5.70
C TYR A 42 8.25 2.81 -5.32
N ARG A 43 8.73 1.90 -6.16
CA ARG A 43 10.06 1.26 -6.07
C ARG A 43 10.95 1.81 -7.17
N GLY A 44 11.95 2.62 -6.79
CA GLY A 44 12.82 3.29 -7.77
C GLY A 44 12.03 4.23 -8.69
N THR A 45 12.43 4.31 -9.96
CA THR A 45 11.82 5.21 -10.96
C THR A 45 10.66 4.59 -11.74
N ASN A 46 10.62 3.26 -11.90
CA ASN A 46 9.77 2.62 -12.91
C ASN A 46 8.81 1.55 -12.37
N VAL A 47 8.86 1.22 -11.07
CA VAL A 47 8.02 0.16 -10.49
C VAL A 47 7.04 0.76 -9.50
N VAL A 48 5.76 0.40 -9.64
CA VAL A 48 4.66 0.87 -8.80
C VAL A 48 3.89 -0.34 -8.30
N ASN A 49 3.55 -0.35 -7.01
CA ASN A 49 2.76 -1.38 -6.38
C ASN A 49 1.50 -0.73 -5.82
N TRP A 50 0.34 -1.18 -6.29
CA TRP A 50 -0.95 -0.80 -5.73
C TRP A 50 -1.37 -1.83 -4.69
N ILE A 51 -1.70 -1.35 -3.49
CA ILE A 51 -2.20 -2.17 -2.39
C ILE A 51 -3.62 -1.71 -2.06
N PRO A 52 -4.66 -2.39 -2.58
CA PRO A 52 -6.04 -2.14 -2.18
C PRO A 52 -6.27 -2.55 -0.72
N ASP A 53 -7.08 -1.79 0.01
CA ASP A 53 -7.43 -2.13 1.40
C ASP A 53 -8.10 -3.51 1.52
N THR A 54 -8.79 -3.98 0.46
CA THR A 54 -9.45 -5.29 0.41
C THR A 54 -8.49 -6.48 0.34
N THR A 55 -7.20 -6.26 0.07
CA THR A 55 -6.18 -7.32 -0.03
C THR A 55 -5.41 -7.53 1.28
N LEU A 56 -5.70 -6.70 2.28
CA LEU A 56 -5.05 -6.74 3.57
C LEU A 56 -5.86 -7.62 4.51
N ASP A 57 -5.20 -8.61 5.10
CA ASP A 57 -5.86 -9.49 6.05
C ASP A 57 -6.13 -8.77 7.39
N GLY A 58 -7.35 -8.93 7.90
CA GLY A 58 -7.80 -8.50 9.22
C GLY A 58 -8.34 -7.06 9.32
N ASP A 59 -9.19 -6.83 10.32
CA ASP A 59 -9.99 -5.60 10.51
C ASP A 59 -9.16 -4.30 10.58
N ASN A 60 -7.85 -4.41 10.86
CA ASN A 60 -6.94 -3.26 11.02
C ASN A 60 -5.81 -3.20 9.97
N GLY A 61 -5.85 -4.03 8.93
CA GLY A 61 -4.79 -4.10 7.92
C GLY A 61 -4.53 -2.75 7.23
N ALA A 62 -5.61 -2.09 6.81
CA ALA A 62 -5.61 -0.78 6.16
C ALA A 62 -4.98 0.33 7.02
N ALA A 63 -5.33 0.39 8.31
CA ALA A 63 -4.79 1.36 9.25
C ALA A 63 -3.31 1.07 9.55
N ARG A 64 -2.95 -0.20 9.70
CA ARG A 64 -1.58 -0.65 9.94
C ARG A 64 -0.66 -0.31 8.76
N LEU A 65 -1.12 -0.51 7.53
CA LEU A 65 -0.38 -0.14 6.32
C LEU A 65 -0.07 1.35 6.31
N ARG A 66 -1.07 2.20 6.51
CA ARG A 66 -0.90 3.66 6.52
C ARG A 66 0.07 4.11 7.61
N LYS A 67 0.03 3.49 8.80
CA LYS A 67 0.99 3.76 9.89
C LYS A 67 2.42 3.38 9.50
N LEU A 68 2.64 2.19 8.94
CA LEU A 68 3.95 1.72 8.52
C LEU A 68 4.53 2.59 7.41
N VAL A 69 3.74 2.84 6.37
CA VAL A 69 4.12 3.71 5.25
C VAL A 69 4.48 5.11 5.75
N SER A 70 3.67 5.67 6.65
CA SER A 70 3.92 6.99 7.23
C SER A 70 5.21 7.05 8.06
N ALA A 71 5.56 5.96 8.74
CA ALA A 71 6.74 5.88 9.59
C ALA A 71 8.03 5.57 8.81
N LYS A 72 7.96 4.76 7.75
CA LYS A 72 9.14 4.26 7.03
C LYS A 72 9.48 5.07 5.79
N LEU A 73 8.51 5.77 5.20
CA LEU A 73 8.71 6.55 3.98
C LEU A 73 8.60 8.05 4.28
N PRO A 74 9.64 8.85 3.97
CA PRO A 74 9.64 10.28 4.31
C PRO A 74 8.77 11.12 3.37
N THR A 75 8.43 10.60 2.18
CA THR A 75 7.55 11.28 1.21
C THR A 75 6.22 10.54 1.11
N ASN A 76 5.24 11.00 1.89
CA ASN A 76 3.87 10.48 1.88
C ASN A 76 2.95 11.57 1.37
N GLN A 77 2.62 11.55 0.09
CA GLN A 77 1.62 12.46 -0.44
C GLN A 77 0.25 11.84 -0.18
N ALA A 78 -0.44 12.29 0.86
CA ALA A 78 -1.83 11.89 1.10
C ALA A 78 -2.73 12.62 0.08
N VAL A 79 -3.43 11.86 -0.77
CA VAL A 79 -4.41 12.41 -1.71
C VAL A 79 -5.79 12.16 -1.12
N ASN A 80 -6.25 13.11 -0.30
CA ASN A 80 -7.63 13.13 0.17
C ASN A 80 -8.52 13.55 -1.00
N ARG A 81 -9.17 12.60 -1.68
CA ARG A 81 -10.23 12.93 -2.64
C ARG A 81 -11.48 13.23 -1.84
N TYR A 82 -11.60 14.46 -1.32
CA TYR A 82 -12.92 14.98 -1.02
C TYR A 82 -13.76 14.85 -2.29
N ARG A 83 -14.75 13.95 -2.27
CA ARG A 83 -15.81 13.88 -3.28
C ARG A 83 -16.34 15.30 -3.41
N ARG A 84 -15.99 16.00 -4.49
CA ARG A 84 -16.81 17.11 -4.96
C ARG A 84 -18.14 16.48 -5.33
N GLN A 85 -19.10 16.52 -4.40
CA GLN A 85 -20.51 16.43 -4.76
C GLN A 85 -20.73 17.51 -5.83
N ARG A 86 -20.89 17.07 -7.07
CA ARG A 86 -21.45 17.90 -8.12
C ARG A 86 -22.89 18.17 -7.69
N ILE A 87 -23.13 19.38 -7.20
CA ILE A 87 -24.47 19.94 -7.10
C ILE A 87 -24.85 20.29 -8.54
N PHE A 88 -25.81 19.55 -9.10
CA PHE A 88 -26.64 19.97 -10.23
C PHE A 88 -28.07 19.55 -9.91
#